data_AF-A0A6I9PI50-F1
#
_entry.id   AF-A0A6I9PI50-F1
#
_cell.length_a   1.000
_cell.length_b   1.000
_cell.length_c   1.000
_cell.angle_alpha   90.00
_cell.angle_beta   90.00
_cell.angle_gamma   90.00
#
_symmetry.space_group_name_H-M   'P 1'
#
loop_
_entity.id
_entity.type
_entity.pdbx_description
1 polymer ?
#
loop_
_entity_poly.entity_id
_entity_poly.type
_entity_poly.pdbx_seq_one_letter_code
_entity_poly.pdbx_strand_id
1 'polypeptide(L)'
;MGWMAWERFRCDIACKDDPKNCISEGLFRDMADRLSEDGWKELGYEYVIIDDCWMSRLRDKQGRLQPEPSRLFYFFLLEIKHVCVSSSITKDRIGHPNWGF
;
A
#
# COMPACT_ATOMS: atom_id res chain seq x y z
N MET A 1 -4.98 15.20 7.48
CA MET A 1 -4.09 14.23 8.18
C MET A 1 -4.43 12.84 7.68
N GLY A 2 -3.68 11.79 8.03
CA GLY A 2 -3.95 10.46 7.51
C GLY A 2 -3.25 9.34 8.26
N TRP A 3 -3.52 8.12 7.80
CA TRP A 3 -2.91 6.88 8.28
C TRP A 3 -1.93 6.34 7.23
N MET A 4 -0.80 5.80 7.68
CA MET A 4 0.25 5.24 6.82
C MET A 4 0.64 3.84 7.29
N ALA A 5 0.70 2.88 6.37
CA ALA A 5 0.95 1.48 6.70
C ALA A 5 2.35 1.18 7.26
N TRP A 6 3.38 1.97 6.86
CA TRP A 6 4.78 1.61 7.04
C TRP A 6 5.18 1.33 8.49
N GLU A 7 4.84 2.21 9.43
CA GLU A 7 5.37 2.13 10.81
C GLU A 7 4.93 0.82 11.50
N ARG A 8 3.67 0.44 11.28
CA ARG A 8 3.02 -0.71 11.94
C ARG A 8 3.08 -2.02 11.15
N PHE A 9 2.96 -1.96 9.82
CA PHE A 9 2.83 -3.14 8.95
C PHE A 9 4.06 -3.39 8.06
N ARG A 10 4.93 -2.38 7.90
CA ARG A 10 6.20 -2.48 7.17
C ARG A 10 5.98 -3.08 5.76
N CYS A 11 6.76 -4.10 5.41
CA CYS A 11 6.75 -4.78 4.12
C CYS A 11 6.27 -6.23 4.27
N ASP A 12 5.24 -6.48 5.06
CA ASP A 12 4.66 -7.83 5.13
C ASP A 12 3.91 -8.17 3.83
N ILE A 13 4.43 -9.13 3.08
CA ILE A 13 3.83 -9.62 1.83
C ILE A 13 3.33 -11.06 1.93
N ALA A 14 3.45 -11.69 3.11
CA ALA A 14 3.17 -13.10 3.34
C ALA A 14 1.68 -13.35 3.62
N CYS A 15 0.79 -12.89 2.73
CA CYS A 15 -0.66 -12.93 2.92
C CYS A 15 -1.28 -14.32 3.10
N LYS A 16 -0.55 -15.41 2.81
CA LYS A 16 -1.04 -16.77 3.09
C LYS A 16 -0.94 -17.12 4.56
N ASP A 17 0.13 -16.66 5.22
CA ASP A 17 0.45 -16.97 6.60
C ASP A 17 -0.09 -15.88 7.53
N ASP A 18 -0.08 -14.62 7.08
CA ASP A 18 -0.66 -13.47 7.80
C ASP A 18 -1.63 -12.65 6.90
N PRO A 19 -2.84 -13.17 6.64
CA PRO A 19 -3.80 -12.53 5.74
C PRO A 19 -4.37 -11.21 6.27
N LYS A 20 -4.25 -10.93 7.57
CA LYS A 20 -4.83 -9.74 8.20
C LYS A 20 -3.85 -8.57 8.30
N ASN A 21 -2.55 -8.85 8.38
CA ASN A 21 -1.54 -7.80 8.50
C ASN A 21 -0.72 -7.59 7.22
N CYS A 22 -0.77 -8.50 6.25
CA CYS A 22 -0.03 -8.29 5.02
C CYS A 22 -0.53 -7.06 4.23
N ILE A 23 0.39 -6.42 3.51
CA ILE A 23 0.13 -5.32 2.59
C ILE A 23 -0.75 -5.84 1.44
N SER A 24 -2.05 -5.62 1.58
CA SER A 24 -3.10 -6.11 0.70
C SER A 24 -4.26 -5.13 0.66
N GLU A 25 -5.12 -5.28 -0.34
CA GLU A 25 -6.35 -4.50 -0.47
C GLU A 25 -7.26 -4.64 0.76
N GLY A 26 -7.36 -5.84 1.32
CA GLY A 26 -8.14 -6.09 2.54
C GLY A 26 -7.67 -5.22 3.70
N LEU A 27 -6.36 -5.16 3.95
CA LEU A 27 -5.79 -4.31 4.99
C LEU A 27 -6.17 -2.84 4.81
N PHE A 28 -5.98 -2.30 3.60
CA PHE A 28 -6.25 -0.88 3.35
C PHE A 28 -7.75 -0.55 3.38
N ARG A 29 -8.61 -1.47 2.94
CA ARG A 29 -10.06 -1.33 3.04
C ARG A 29 -10.51 -1.34 4.49
N ASP A 30 -10.03 -2.29 5.29
CA ASP A 30 -10.35 -2.38 6.71
C ASP A 30 -9.93 -1.10 7.45
N MET A 31 -8.75 -0.55 7.13
CA MET A 31 -8.27 0.71 7.72
C MET A 31 -9.09 1.92 7.26
N ALA A 32 -9.52 1.96 6.00
CA ALA A 32 -10.41 3.02 5.50
C ALA A 32 -11.77 2.99 6.21
N ASP A 33 -12.33 1.79 6.41
CA ASP A 33 -13.60 1.59 7.12
C ASP A 33 -13.45 2.03 8.59
N ARG A 34 -12.37 1.64 9.28
CA ARG A 34 -12.08 2.10 10.65
C ARG A 34 -11.93 3.62 10.74
N LEU A 35 -11.25 4.26 9.79
CA LEU A 35 -11.11 5.71 9.78
C LEU A 35 -12.47 6.42 9.68
N SER A 36 -13.42 5.84 8.94
CA SER A 36 -14.77 6.42 8.78
C SER A 36 -15.71 6.05 9.92
N GLU A 37 -15.63 4.84 10.48
CA GLU A 37 -16.56 4.36 11.51
C GLU A 37 -16.17 4.81 12.91
N ASP A 38 -14.88 4.91 13.20
CA ASP A 38 -14.38 5.16 14.56
C ASP A 38 -14.21 6.67 14.87
N GLY A 39 -14.63 7.57 13.97
CA GLY A 39 -14.60 9.02 14.21
C GLY A 39 -13.33 9.76 13.76
N TRP A 40 -12.35 9.06 13.17
CA TRP A 40 -11.07 9.67 12.78
C TRP A 40 -11.21 10.67 11.63
N LYS A 41 -12.12 10.36 10.69
CA LYS A 41 -12.41 11.23 9.55
C LYS A 41 -12.94 12.59 10.01
N GLU A 42 -13.81 12.62 11.01
CA GLU A 42 -14.39 13.81 11.61
C GLU A 42 -13.33 14.67 12.32
N LEU A 43 -12.24 14.05 12.78
CA LEU A 43 -11.06 14.72 13.33
C LEU A 43 -10.06 15.18 12.24
N GLY A 44 -10.35 14.97 10.96
CA GLY A 44 -9.54 15.42 9.82
C GLY A 44 -8.51 14.39 9.32
N TYR A 45 -8.63 13.11 9.68
CA TYR A 45 -7.84 12.02 9.10
C TYR A 45 -8.52 11.51 7.82
N GLU A 46 -8.17 12.12 6.69
CA GLU A 46 -8.84 11.91 5.40
C GLU A 46 -8.06 11.02 4.43
N TYR A 47 -6.77 10.78 4.70
CA TYR A 47 -5.88 10.06 3.79
C TYR A 47 -5.54 8.66 4.31
N VAL A 48 -5.57 7.69 3.40
CA VAL A 48 -4.95 6.37 3.55
C VAL A 48 -3.71 6.35 2.67
N ILE A 49 -2.55 6.18 3.29
CA ILE A 49 -1.26 6.27 2.62
C ILE A 49 -0.67 4.87 2.45
N ILE A 50 -0.50 4.47 1.19
CA ILE A 50 0.16 3.23 0.80
C ILE A 50 1.65 3.54 0.66
N ASP A 51 2.48 2.86 1.45
CA ASP A 51 3.94 3.00 1.41
C ASP A 51 4.57 1.86 0.58
N ASP A 52 5.85 1.52 0.81
CA ASP A 52 6.57 0.50 0.04
C ASP A 52 5.87 -0.89 0.02
N CYS A 53 6.25 -1.72 -0.95
CA CYS A 53 5.82 -3.12 -1.11
C CYS A 53 4.40 -3.38 -1.62
N TRP A 54 3.73 -2.35 -2.16
CA TRP A 54 2.47 -2.47 -2.90
C TRP A 54 2.65 -2.89 -4.37
N MET A 55 3.77 -2.53 -4.99
CA MET A 55 4.00 -2.71 -6.42
C MET A 55 4.40 -4.14 -6.78
N SER A 56 4.02 -4.55 -7.99
CA SER A 56 4.56 -5.71 -8.68
C SER A 56 6.05 -5.51 -8.98
N ARG A 57 6.78 -6.63 -9.06
CA ARG A 57 8.19 -6.65 -9.49
C ARG A 57 8.37 -6.22 -10.94
N LEU A 58 7.33 -6.36 -11.77
CA LEU A 58 7.39 -6.05 -13.19
C LEU A 58 6.52 -4.82 -13.49
N ARG A 59 7.06 -3.94 -14.34
CA ARG A 59 6.31 -2.86 -14.97
C ARG A 59 5.51 -3.42 -16.15
N ASP A 60 4.45 -2.72 -16.57
CA ASP A 60 3.75 -3.09 -17.80
C ASP A 60 4.60 -2.78 -19.05
N LYS A 61 4.04 -3.13 -20.21
CA LYS A 61 4.66 -2.91 -21.52
C LYS A 61 4.95 -1.42 -21.81
N GLN A 62 4.33 -0.51 -21.09
CA GLN A 62 4.51 0.94 -21.21
C GLN A 62 5.43 1.50 -20.10
N GLY A 63 6.03 0.64 -19.27
CA GLY A 63 6.92 1.04 -18.18
C GLY A 63 6.19 1.59 -16.95
N ARG A 64 4.86 1.48 -16.87
CA ARG A 64 4.08 1.98 -15.72
C ARG A 64 4.17 1.01 -14.55
N LEU A 65 4.23 1.56 -13.34
CA LEU A 65 4.14 0.77 -12.11
C LEU A 65 2.80 0.05 -12.05
N GLN A 66 2.83 -1.19 -11.59
CA GLN A 66 1.63 -2.01 -11.40
C GLN A 66 1.53 -2.40 -9.92
N PRO A 67 0.34 -2.48 -9.32
CA PRO A 67 0.15 -3.15 -8.05
C PRO A 67 0.42 -4.65 -8.20
N GLU A 68 0.78 -5.30 -7.10
CA GLU A 68 0.97 -6.75 -7.05
C GLU A 68 -0.39 -7.48 -7.24
N PRO A 69 -0.63 -8.19 -8.36
CA PRO A 69 -1.97 -8.69 -8.71
C PRO A 69 -2.54 -9.69 -7.72
N SER A 70 -1.69 -10.35 -6.96
CA SER A 70 -2.08 -11.34 -5.94
C SER A 70 -2.56 -10.72 -4.63
N ARG A 71 -2.30 -9.42 -4.40
CA ARG A 71 -2.57 -8.74 -3.11
C ARG A 71 -3.37 -7.46 -3.24
N LEU A 72 -3.23 -6.75 -4.36
CA LEU A 72 -3.83 -5.43 -4.59
C LEU A 72 -4.49 -5.41 -5.97
N PHE A 73 -5.80 -5.14 -6.04
CA PHE A 73 -6.46 -4.96 -7.32
C PHE A 73 -6.38 -3.50 -7.77
N TYR A 74 -6.18 -3.34 -9.08
CA TYR A 74 -6.13 -2.04 -9.73
C TYR A 74 -7.36 -1.17 -9.48
N PHE A 75 -8.52 -1.81 -9.31
CA PHE A 75 -9.79 -1.13 -9.09
C PHE A 75 -9.83 -0.41 -7.74
N PHE A 76 -9.22 -1.00 -6.71
CA PHE A 76 -9.18 -0.42 -5.37
C PHE A 76 -8.48 0.94 -5.31
N LEU A 77 -7.37 1.08 -6.06
CA LEU A 77 -6.64 2.35 -6.14
C LEU A 77 -7.46 3.49 -6.76
N LEU A 78 -8.57 3.17 -7.45
CA LEU A 78 -9.45 4.14 -8.09
C LEU A 78 -10.66 4.52 -7.21
N GLU A 79 -11.05 3.68 -6.25
CA GLU A 79 -12.25 3.90 -5.43
C GLU A 79 -11.99 4.80 -4.21
N ILE A 80 -10.78 4.76 -3.65
CA ILE A 80 -10.43 5.64 -2.53
C ILE A 80 -9.95 6.99 -3.08
N LYS A 81 -10.83 8.00 -3.02
CA LYS A 81 -10.59 9.38 -3.51
C LYS A 81 -9.36 10.08 -2.90
N HIS A 82 -8.80 9.55 -1.82
CA HIS A 82 -7.69 10.14 -1.06
C HIS A 82 -6.59 9.11 -0.74
N VAL A 83 -6.25 8.21 -1.68
CA VAL A 83 -5.02 7.40 -1.58
C VAL A 83 -3.83 8.26 -1.94
N CYS A 84 -2.89 8.40 -1.01
CA CYS A 84 -1.56 8.88 -1.34
C CYS A 84 -0.64 7.66 -1.46
N VAL A 85 -0.09 7.41 -2.65
CA VAL A 85 0.92 6.37 -2.82
C VAL A 85 2.29 7.01 -2.59
N SER A 86 2.87 6.76 -1.41
CA SER A 86 4.24 7.11 -1.08
C SER A 86 5.15 6.09 -1.75
N SER A 87 5.63 6.39 -2.96
CA SER A 87 6.68 5.58 -3.59
C SER A 87 8.04 6.20 -3.31
N SER A 88 8.76 5.66 -2.32
CA SER A 88 10.17 5.96 -2.06
C SER A 88 11.11 5.52 -3.21
N ILE A 89 10.57 4.85 -4.24
CA ILE A 89 11.31 4.11 -5.29
C ILE A 89 11.32 4.86 -6.64
N THR A 90 11.15 6.19 -6.68
CA THR A 90 11.29 6.94 -7.94
C THR A 90 12.73 7.26 -8.35
N LYS A 91 13.75 6.93 -7.55
CA LYS A 91 15.16 6.97 -7.95
C LYS A 91 15.95 5.80 -7.34
N ASP A 92 16.72 5.09 -8.17
CA ASP A 92 17.91 4.29 -7.78
C ASP A 92 17.77 2.87 -7.20
N ARG A 93 16.73 2.10 -7.49
CA ARG A 93 16.70 0.65 -7.13
C ARG A 93 16.70 -0.34 -8.30
N ILE A 94 17.35 0.03 -9.41
CA ILE A 94 17.79 -0.91 -10.46
C ILE A 94 19.32 -0.82 -10.52
N GLY A 95 20.03 -1.59 -9.70
CA GLY A 95 21.50 -1.62 -9.81
C GLY A 95 22.35 -2.21 -8.69
N HIS A 96 21.82 -2.56 -7.51
CA HIS A 96 22.66 -3.13 -6.44
C HIS A 96 22.14 -4.48 -5.93
N PRO A 97 22.89 -5.58 -6.15
CA PRO A 97 22.71 -6.81 -5.39
C PRO A 97 23.31 -6.57 -4.00
N ASN A 98 22.64 -7.05 -2.96
CA ASN A 98 22.98 -6.90 -1.53
C ASN A 98 22.38 -5.66 -0.86
N TRP A 99 21.12 -5.80 -0.46
CA TRP A 99 20.71 -5.41 0.89
C TRP A 99 19.82 -6.53 1.44
N GLY A 100 20.40 -7.30 2.36
CA GLY A 100 19.70 -8.30 3.15
C GLY A 100 18.76 -7.66 4.16
N PHE A 101 17.70 -8.40 4.47
CA PHE A 101 17.18 -8.50 5.83
C PHE A 101 17.85 -9.71 6.51
#